data_AF-A0A7V7DPX0-F1
#
_entry.id   AF-A0A7V7DPX0-F1
#
_cell.length_a   1.000
_cell.length_b   1.000
_cell.length_c   1.000
_cell.angle_alpha   90.00
_cell.angle_beta   90.00
_cell.angle_gamma   90.00
#
_symmetry.space_group_name_H-M   'P 1'
#
loop_
_entity.id
_entity.type
_entity.pdbx_description
1 polymer ?
#
loop_
_entity_poly.entity_id
_entity_poly.type
_entity_poly.pdbx_seq_one_letter_code
_entity_poly.pdbx_strand_id
1 'polypeptide(L)'
;MSRGNDADIKVRFLRALAFEIHRKRPAIEAMADCIEKEGQRGKHRMMRPASAILASEGFVPALKVAGLVGDEASVILSAVAATGDHRLLSSILSQLAEHHEQAAWQG
;
A
#
# COMPACT_ATOMS: atom_id res chain seq x y z
N MET A 1 8.21 -19.73 -10.03
CA MET A 1 7.00 -19.77 -9.16
C MET A 1 6.89 -18.60 -8.16
N SER A 2 7.68 -17.52 -8.25
CA SER A 2 7.69 -16.44 -7.23
C SER A 2 6.79 -15.22 -7.53
N ARG A 3 6.50 -14.90 -8.80
CA ARG A 3 5.82 -13.64 -9.18
C ARG A 3 4.34 -13.56 -8.76
N GLY A 4 3.61 -14.69 -8.78
CA GLY A 4 2.19 -14.72 -8.39
C GLY A 4 1.97 -14.39 -6.91
N ASN A 5 2.81 -14.93 -6.02
CA ASN A 5 2.71 -14.68 -4.57
C ASN A 5 2.93 -13.19 -4.23
N ASP A 6 3.85 -12.52 -4.93
CA ASP A 6 4.16 -11.11 -4.65
C ASP A 6 3.06 -10.17 -5.15
N ALA A 7 2.51 -10.44 -6.35
CA ALA A 7 1.37 -9.68 -6.87
C ALA A 7 0.14 -9.83 -5.96
N ASP A 8 -0.16 -11.04 -5.50
CA ASP A 8 -1.27 -11.31 -4.59
C ASP A 8 -1.13 -10.57 -3.25
N ILE A 9 0.10 -10.43 -2.74
CA ILE A 9 0.36 -9.65 -1.53
C ILE A 9 0.10 -8.17 -1.77
N LYS A 10 0.57 -7.60 -2.88
CA LYS A 10 0.34 -6.18 -3.21
C LYS A 10 -1.15 -5.86 -3.30
N VAL A 11 -1.89 -6.65 -4.07
CA VAL A 11 -3.34 -6.47 -4.27
C VAL A 11 -4.07 -6.57 -2.93
N ARG A 12 -3.80 -7.61 -2.14
CA ARG A 12 -4.41 -7.80 -0.82
C ARG A 12 -4.07 -6.65 0.13
N PHE A 13 -2.81 -6.20 0.16
CA PHE A 13 -2.36 -5.12 1.02
C PHE A 13 -3.07 -3.81 0.67
N LEU A 14 -3.08 -3.44 -0.61
CA LEU A 14 -3.72 -2.21 -1.08
C LEU A 14 -5.22 -2.21 -0.82
N ARG A 15 -5.92 -3.34 -1.02
CA ARG A 15 -7.34 -3.49 -0.67
C ARG A 15 -7.59 -3.33 0.83
N ALA A 16 -6.78 -3.96 1.67
CA ALA A 16 -6.91 -3.84 3.12
C ALA A 16 -6.67 -2.40 3.59
N LEU A 17 -5.64 -1.75 3.06
CA LEU A 17 -5.31 -0.36 3.39
C LEU A 17 -6.40 0.60 2.92
N ALA A 18 -6.92 0.41 1.70
CA ALA A 18 -8.03 1.20 1.17
C ALA A 18 -9.27 1.11 2.07
N PHE A 19 -9.58 -0.09 2.57
CA PHE A 19 -10.69 -0.33 3.50
C PHE A 19 -10.52 0.42 4.83
N GLU A 20 -9.33 0.35 5.44
CA GLU A 20 -9.06 1.04 6.71
C GLU A 20 -9.15 2.58 6.54
N ILE A 21 -8.58 3.12 5.45
CA ILE A 21 -8.64 4.56 5.15
C ILE A 21 -10.07 5.01 4.84
N HIS A 22 -10.86 4.18 4.14
CA HIS A 22 -12.28 4.45 3.90
C HIS A 22 -13.05 4.65 5.21
N ARG A 23 -12.68 3.91 6.26
CA ARG A 23 -13.25 4.02 7.61
C ARG A 23 -12.68 5.22 8.40
N LYS A 24 -12.08 6.18 7.70
CA LYS A 24 -11.49 7.42 8.25
C LYS A 24 -10.34 7.18 9.21
N ARG A 25 -9.66 6.04 9.13
CA ARG A 25 -8.42 5.85 9.90
C ARG A 25 -7.29 6.69 9.29
N PRO A 26 -6.40 7.26 10.10
CA PRO A 26 -5.20 7.91 9.60
C PRO A 26 -4.35 6.95 8.76
N ALA A 27 -3.87 7.42 7.60
CA ALA A 27 -3.18 6.57 6.64
C ALA A 27 -1.91 5.91 7.21
N ILE A 28 -1.18 6.61 8.08
CA ILE A 28 0.02 6.09 8.75
C ILE A 28 -0.34 4.94 9.69
N GLU A 29 -1.34 5.12 10.56
CA GLU A 29 -1.79 4.08 11.49
C GLU A 29 -2.36 2.86 10.75
N ALA A 30 -3.20 3.10 9.74
CA ALA A 30 -3.76 2.04 8.91
C ALA A 30 -2.67 1.22 8.21
N MET A 31 -1.62 1.89 7.70
CA MET A 31 -0.50 1.23 7.06
C MET A 31 0.37 0.45 8.06
N ALA A 32 0.61 0.99 9.25
CA ALA A 32 1.36 0.30 10.31
C ALA A 32 0.69 -1.04 10.67
N ASP A 33 -0.63 -1.03 10.86
CA ASP A 33 -1.40 -2.25 11.14
C ASP A 33 -1.35 -3.25 9.99
N CYS A 34 -1.41 -2.77 8.73
CA CYS A 34 -1.31 -3.65 7.56
C CYS A 34 0.08 -4.29 7.46
N ILE A 35 1.14 -3.53 7.74
CA ILE A 35 2.52 -4.02 7.80
C ILE A 35 2.65 -5.10 8.88
N GLU A 36 2.10 -4.86 10.07
CA GLU A 36 2.15 -5.83 11.16
C GLU A 36 1.42 -7.13 10.79
N LYS A 37 0.21 -7.03 10.23
CA LYS A 37 -0.60 -8.17 9.77
C LYS A 37 0.14 -9.01 8.71
N GLU A 38 0.82 -8.38 7.77
CA GLU A 38 1.64 -9.11 6.79
C GLU A 38 2.92 -9.69 7.40
N GLY A 39 3.50 -9.01 8.40
CA GLY A 39 4.56 -9.55 9.24
C GLY A 39 4.17 -10.89 9.86
N GLN A 40 3.03 -10.91 10.57
CA GLN A 40 2.46 -12.12 11.20
C GLN A 40 2.20 -13.27 10.19
N ARG A 41 2.02 -12.95 8.90
CA ARG A 41 1.91 -13.92 7.79
C ARG A 41 3.27 -14.39 7.23
N GLY A 42 4.36 -14.10 7.92
CA GLY A 42 5.72 -14.47 7.53
C GLY A 42 6.37 -13.53 6.51
N LYS A 43 5.79 -12.36 6.22
CA LYS A 43 6.31 -11.38 5.25
C LYS A 43 7.18 -10.28 5.87
N HIS A 44 7.67 -10.49 7.09
CA HIS A 44 8.51 -9.55 7.84
C HIS A 44 9.68 -9.00 7.03
N ARG A 45 10.40 -9.86 6.28
CA ARG A 45 11.56 -9.43 5.49
C ARG A 45 11.19 -8.39 4.42
N MET A 46 10.02 -8.54 3.81
CA MET A 46 9.53 -7.65 2.76
C MET A 46 8.98 -6.34 3.33
N MET A 47 8.35 -6.39 4.50
CA MET A 47 7.67 -5.24 5.11
C MET A 47 8.54 -4.44 6.09
N ARG A 48 9.66 -4.98 6.56
CA ARG A 48 10.57 -4.30 7.49
C ARG A 48 11.08 -2.95 6.97
N PRO A 49 11.51 -2.81 5.69
CA PRO A 49 11.91 -1.51 5.16
C PRO A 49 10.76 -0.49 5.19
N ALA A 50 9.54 -0.93 4.85
CA ALA A 50 8.35 -0.08 4.87
C ALA A 50 8.02 0.42 6.29
N SER A 51 8.17 -0.41 7.31
CA SER A 51 7.94 -0.02 8.71
C SER A 51 8.89 1.09 9.16
N ALA A 52 10.18 0.99 8.81
CA ALA A 52 11.17 2.01 9.17
C ALA A 52 10.87 3.34 8.47
N ILE A 53 10.60 3.29 7.16
CA ILE A 53 10.30 4.48 6.35
C ILE A 53 8.98 5.13 6.78
N LEU A 54 7.98 4.34 7.16
CA LEU A 54 6.70 4.86 7.64
C LEU A 54 6.88 5.74 8.89
N ALA A 55 7.78 5.36 9.78
CA ALA A 55 8.06 6.09 11.01
C ALA A 55 8.87 7.37 10.77
N SER A 56 9.78 7.38 9.77
CA SER A 56 10.69 8.50 9.53
C SER A 56 10.22 9.49 8.45
N GLU A 57 9.65 8.99 7.36
CA GLU A 57 9.34 9.75 6.14
C GLU A 57 7.83 9.75 5.81
N GLY A 58 7.06 8.87 6.45
CA GLY A 58 5.61 8.85 6.37
C GLY A 58 5.05 7.92 5.29
N PHE A 59 3.77 8.14 4.99
CA PHE A 59 2.91 7.17 4.30
C PHE A 59 3.36 6.83 2.87
N VAL A 60 3.54 7.84 2.01
CA VAL A 60 3.81 7.59 0.59
C VAL A 60 5.21 7.02 0.32
N PRO A 61 6.29 7.52 0.95
CA PRO A 61 7.62 6.90 0.84
C PRO A 61 7.61 5.43 1.28
N ALA A 62 6.84 5.09 2.32
CA ALA A 62 6.72 3.71 2.80
C ALA A 62 6.03 2.80 1.77
N LEU A 63 5.00 3.28 1.05
CA LEU A 63 4.34 2.51 -0.01
C LEU A 63 5.31 2.18 -1.15
N LYS A 64 6.14 3.17 -1.52
CA LYS A 64 7.14 3.02 -2.58
C LYS A 64 8.21 2.01 -2.18
N VAL A 65 8.77 2.12 -0.98
CA VAL A 65 9.79 1.17 -0.48
C VAL A 65 9.23 -0.24 -0.27
N ALA A 66 7.95 -0.37 0.09
CA ALA A 66 7.26 -1.66 0.12
C ALA A 66 7.06 -2.28 -1.28
N GLY A 67 7.37 -1.54 -2.35
CA GLY A 67 7.12 -1.94 -3.73
C GLY A 67 5.64 -2.00 -4.08
N LEU A 68 4.77 -1.37 -3.28
CA LEU A 68 3.32 -1.34 -3.51
C LEU A 68 2.92 -0.37 -4.62
N VAL A 69 3.76 0.64 -4.88
CA VAL A 69 3.55 1.66 -5.91
C VAL A 69 4.87 2.01 -6.61
N GLY A 70 4.79 2.40 -7.88
CA GLY A 70 5.90 2.94 -8.65
C GLY A 70 6.10 4.45 -8.44
N ASP A 71 7.05 5.03 -9.17
CA ASP A 71 7.42 6.44 -9.05
C ASP A 71 6.28 7.39 -9.43
N GLU A 72 5.61 7.12 -10.56
CA GLU A 72 4.50 7.94 -11.04
C GLU A 72 3.32 7.92 -10.06
N ALA A 73 2.97 6.74 -9.56
CA ALA A 73 1.92 6.58 -8.56
C ALA A 73 2.29 7.26 -7.23
N SER A 74 3.56 7.23 -6.82
CA SER A 74 4.05 7.92 -5.63
C SER A 74 3.89 9.43 -5.72
N VAL A 75 4.12 10.05 -6.89
CA VAL A 75 3.94 11.49 -7.08
C VAL A 75 2.46 11.86 -6.91
N ILE A 76 1.56 11.12 -7.58
CA ILE A 76 0.12 11.38 -7.51
C ILE A 76 -0.42 11.17 -6.09
N LEU A 77 -0.03 10.08 -5.42
CA LEU A 77 -0.45 9.78 -4.06
C LEU A 77 0.04 10.83 -3.06
N SER A 78 1.21 11.43 -3.26
CA SER A 78 1.69 12.52 -2.40
C SER A 78 0.77 13.74 -2.47
N ALA A 79 0.37 14.13 -3.68
CA ALA A 79 -0.57 15.23 -3.88
C ALA A 79 -1.95 14.93 -3.27
N VAL A 80 -2.46 13.71 -3.44
CA VAL A 80 -3.75 13.30 -2.89
C VAL A 80 -3.72 13.21 -1.37
N ALA A 81 -2.67 12.61 -0.78
CA ALA A 81 -2.54 12.48 0.67
C ALA A 81 -2.51 13.87 1.35
N ALA A 82 -1.88 14.86 0.71
CA ALA A 82 -1.84 16.23 1.20
C ALA A 82 -3.22 16.92 1.27
N THR A 83 -4.22 16.44 0.51
CA THR A 83 -5.59 17.00 0.57
C THR A 83 -6.36 16.59 1.83
N GLY A 84 -5.95 15.51 2.51
CA GLY A 84 -6.72 14.90 3.60
C GLY A 84 -8.03 14.22 3.16
N ASP A 85 -8.30 14.10 1.86
CA ASP A 85 -9.49 13.42 1.35
C ASP A 85 -9.33 11.89 1.44
N HIS A 86 -9.81 11.32 2.55
CA HIS A 86 -9.81 9.88 2.78
C HIS A 86 -10.61 9.09 1.75
N ARG A 87 -11.68 9.66 1.17
CA ARG A 87 -12.50 8.97 0.17
C ARG A 87 -11.74 8.85 -1.14
N LEU A 88 -11.12 9.94 -1.57
CA LEU A 88 -10.27 9.96 -2.76
C LEU A 88 -9.07 9.03 -2.60
N LEU A 89 -8.36 9.12 -1.46
CA LEU A 89 -7.20 8.27 -1.19
C LEU A 89 -7.56 6.78 -1.18
N SER A 90 -8.66 6.40 -0.51
CA SER A 90 -9.17 5.03 -0.51
C SER A 90 -9.55 4.54 -1.91
N SER A 91 -10.21 5.39 -2.71
CA SER A 91 -10.59 5.06 -4.09
C SER A 91 -9.37 4.79 -4.97
N ILE A 92 -8.34 5.64 -4.89
CA ILE A 92 -7.11 5.47 -5.66
C ILE A 92 -6.37 4.19 -5.26
N LEU A 93 -6.28 3.88 -3.96
CA LEU A 93 -5.65 2.63 -3.51
C LEU A 93 -6.41 1.39 -4.00
N SER A 94 -7.74 1.46 -4.07
CA SER A 94 -8.57 0.38 -4.63
C SER A 94 -8.32 0.20 -6.13
N GLN A 95 -8.24 1.31 -6.88
CA GLN A 95 -7.94 1.27 -8.32
C GLN A 95 -6.53 0.79 -8.62
N LEU A 96 -5.53 1.16 -7.79
CA LEU A 96 -4.17 0.63 -7.90
C LEU A 96 -4.14 -0.89 -7.65
N ALA A 97 -4.91 -1.39 -6.68
CA ALA A 97 -5.03 -2.83 -6.45
C ALA A 97 -5.62 -3.55 -7.66
N GLU A 98 -6.69 -3.00 -8.25
CA GLU A 98 -7.31 -3.54 -9.46
C GLU A 98 -6.35 -3.53 -10.65
N HIS A 99 -5.61 -2.43 -10.86
CA HIS A 99 -4.59 -2.35 -11.89
C HIS A 99 -3.50 -3.43 -11.73
N HIS A 100 -3.03 -3.67 -10.50
CA HIS A 100 -2.04 -4.72 -10.22
C HIS A 100 -2.60 -6.13 -10.44
N GLU A 101 -3.86 -6.37 -10.11
CA GLU A 101 -4.53 -7.66 -10.36
C GLU A 101 -4.64 -7.93 -11.86
N GLN A 102 -5.06 -6.94 -12.65
CA GLN A 102 -5.16 -7.06 -14.11
C GLN A 102 -3.78 -7.26 -14.76
N ALA A 103 -2.76 -6.50 -14.33
CA ALA A 103 -1.41 -6.63 -14.85
C ALA A 103 -0.80 -8.01 -14.55
N ALA A 104 -1.16 -8.63 -13.42
CA ALA A 104 -0.70 -9.97 -13.06
C ALA A 104 -1.31 -11.09 -13.94
N TRP A 105 -2.45 -10.83 -14.61
CA TRP A 105 -3.07 -11.79 -15.54
C TRP A 105 -2.60 -11.65 -16.98
N GLN A 106 -1.95 -10.53 -17.32
CA GLN A 106 -1.47 -10.25 -18.67
C GLN A 106 0.00 -10.65 -18.92
N GLY A 107 0.76 -11.03 -17.88
CA GLY A 107 2.19 -11.38 -17.96
C GLY A 107 2.51 -12.77 -17.44
#